data_AF-A0A7J4N2N4-F1
#
_entry.id   AF-A0A7J4N2N4-F1
#
_cell.length_a   1.000
_cell.length_b   1.000
_cell.length_c   1.000
_cell.angle_alpha   90.00
_cell.angle_beta   90.00
_cell.angle_gamma   90.00
#
_symmetry.space_group_name_H-M   'P 1'
#
loop_
_entity.id
_entity.type
_entity.pdbx_description
1 polymer ?
#
loop_
_entity_poly.entity_id
_entity_poly.type
_entity_poly.pdbx_seq_one_letter_code
_entity_poly.pdbx_strand_id
1 'polypeptide(L)'
;MMTKTKVSLEGIGEWEVVSPQTVYPPREDSLLLCRVISEFTPIPGVRALEIGCGSGIVTMVLATLGWEVSACDLNPFAVSATRGNMESNGIPGSHRIIESGVGENLAIPDGTGLVIWNLPYLERGDEDDEFEKIEEIAWSEIPGEGWGGELLNFLESQNNVNELLALMVMKTEPEGKSKIVDWERRGWTFRTLGSERFGEEKIEVVAFWKTGAGHTPTIIDTCSSTMEQVMEISGGDWLRVMSKTQTNGRGRKNSQWISEEGGVFATWKLGSNLIDEFSPGIIQTSVGAVVSTVLEAEMKWPNDILNRKGEKMGGVLVESSNDEGSGIRIGIGINRFGLSREEGVRSCGWVETLGDVDAKEVFKKIDRGISSIFENTAILPLPSKESLVIQSWISLSKSLSRGVAVRLDKEVVRPSGLNEFGELRVSGGSIGSVDIGDLDIIEWLGYR
;
A
#
# COMPACT_ATOMS: atom_id res chain seq x y z
N MET A 1 -14.14 8.95 -38.16
CA MET A 1 -14.46 7.50 -38.25
C MET A 1 -14.77 6.99 -36.84
N MET A 2 -15.53 5.90 -36.64
CA MET A 2 -15.78 5.34 -35.30
C MET A 2 -15.18 3.94 -35.20
N THR A 3 -14.51 3.65 -34.09
CA THR A 3 -13.95 2.33 -33.80
C THR A 3 -14.92 1.57 -32.91
N LYS A 4 -15.20 0.32 -33.25
CA LYS A 4 -15.99 -0.60 -32.42
C LYS A 4 -15.06 -1.63 -31.80
N THR A 5 -15.07 -1.72 -30.48
CA THR A 5 -14.24 -2.67 -29.73
C THR A 5 -15.15 -3.50 -28.84
N LYS A 6 -14.97 -4.82 -28.88
CA LYS A 6 -15.63 -5.73 -27.93
C LYS A 6 -14.69 -5.92 -26.75
N VAL A 7 -15.15 -5.57 -25.55
CA VAL A 7 -14.39 -5.74 -24.30
C VAL A 7 -15.08 -6.80 -23.47
N SER A 8 -14.31 -7.77 -22.97
CA SER A 8 -14.82 -8.84 -22.11
C SER A 8 -13.93 -8.99 -20.88
N LEU A 9 -14.56 -9.08 -19.71
CA LEU A 9 -13.91 -9.36 -18.43
C LEU A 9 -14.57 -10.60 -17.84
N GLU A 10 -13.76 -11.64 -17.64
CA GLU A 10 -14.23 -12.93 -17.16
C GLU A 10 -14.98 -12.79 -15.83
N GLY A 11 -16.17 -13.39 -15.76
CA GLY A 11 -17.03 -13.34 -14.56
C GLY A 11 -17.75 -12.02 -14.32
N ILE A 12 -17.43 -10.94 -15.06
CA ILE A 12 -18.05 -9.61 -14.87
C ILE A 12 -19.03 -9.29 -16.00
N GLY A 13 -18.59 -9.32 -17.25
CA GLY A 13 -19.44 -8.89 -18.36
C GLY A 13 -18.71 -8.75 -19.70
N GLU A 14 -19.50 -8.45 -20.72
CA GLU A 14 -19.02 -8.16 -22.07
C GLU A 14 -19.76 -6.93 -22.62
N TRP A 15 -19.02 -6.01 -23.22
CA TRP A 15 -19.52 -4.72 -23.69
C TRP A 15 -19.07 -4.45 -25.12
N GLU A 16 -19.97 -3.88 -25.93
CA GLU A 16 -19.61 -3.27 -27.21
C GLU A 16 -19.35 -1.78 -27.00
N VAL A 17 -18.12 -1.34 -27.24
CA VAL A 17 -17.69 0.04 -27.02
C VAL A 17 -17.48 0.73 -28.37
N VAL A 18 -18.20 1.83 -28.59
CA VAL A 18 -18.03 2.69 -29.77
C VAL A 18 -17.21 3.92 -29.35
N SER A 19 -16.04 4.09 -29.96
CA SER A 19 -15.16 5.23 -29.69
C SER A 19 -15.08 6.12 -30.94
N PRO A 20 -15.50 7.39 -30.86
CA PRO A 20 -15.16 8.39 -31.86
C PRO A 20 -13.64 8.52 -32.02
N GLN A 21 -13.18 8.99 -33.18
CA GLN A 21 -11.75 9.16 -33.46
C GLN A 21 -11.02 10.00 -32.39
N THR A 22 -11.65 11.09 -31.95
CA THR A 22 -11.12 12.04 -30.95
C THR A 22 -11.28 11.59 -29.50
N VAL A 23 -11.67 10.34 -29.26
CA VAL A 23 -11.94 9.80 -27.91
C VAL A 23 -11.05 8.58 -27.70
N TYR A 24 -10.36 8.57 -26.57
CA TYR A 24 -9.47 7.47 -26.20
C TYR A 24 -10.24 6.13 -26.16
N PRO A 25 -9.94 5.18 -27.08
CA PRO A 25 -10.60 3.89 -27.08
C PRO A 25 -10.08 3.04 -25.92
N PRO A 26 -10.79 1.97 -25.52
CA PRO A 26 -10.25 1.03 -24.54
C PRO A 26 -8.90 0.47 -25.01
N ARG A 27 -7.87 0.66 -24.19
CA ARG A 27 -6.51 0.12 -24.39
C ARG A 27 -6.10 -0.72 -23.18
N GLU A 28 -4.88 -1.25 -23.22
CA GLU A 28 -4.32 -2.15 -22.22
C GLU A 28 -4.32 -1.54 -20.80
N ASP A 29 -4.11 -0.22 -20.68
CA ASP A 29 -4.20 0.54 -19.43
C ASP A 29 -5.63 0.56 -18.83
N SER A 30 -6.62 0.74 -19.69
CA SER A 30 -8.04 0.76 -19.37
C SER A 30 -8.48 -0.64 -18.93
N LEU A 31 -7.98 -1.67 -19.62
CA LEU A 31 -8.25 -3.07 -19.26
C LEU A 31 -7.56 -3.47 -17.96
N LEU A 32 -6.33 -3.00 -17.71
CA LEU A 32 -5.64 -3.20 -16.43
C LEU A 32 -6.44 -2.57 -15.29
N LEU A 33 -6.89 -1.32 -15.45
CA LEU A 33 -7.72 -0.63 -14.47
C LEU A 33 -9.04 -1.37 -14.22
N CYS A 34 -9.72 -1.84 -15.27
CA CYS A 34 -10.95 -2.61 -15.13
C CYS A 34 -10.73 -3.95 -14.40
N ARG A 35 -9.61 -4.66 -14.66
CA ARG A 35 -9.25 -5.88 -13.92
C ARG A 35 -9.09 -5.60 -12.43
N VAL A 36 -8.36 -4.54 -12.07
CA VAL A 36 -8.18 -4.16 -10.67
C VAL A 36 -9.50 -3.78 -9.99
N ILE A 37 -10.33 -2.96 -10.65
CA ILE A 37 -11.62 -2.54 -10.11
C ILE A 37 -12.58 -3.73 -9.90
N SER A 38 -12.43 -4.81 -10.67
CA SER A 38 -13.27 -6.01 -10.51
C SER A 38 -13.08 -6.72 -9.16
N GLU A 39 -11.99 -6.44 -8.45
CA GLU A 39 -11.73 -6.97 -7.10
C GLU A 39 -12.30 -6.07 -5.98
N PHE A 40 -12.84 -4.90 -6.33
CA PHE A 40 -13.33 -3.94 -5.34
C PHE A 40 -14.74 -4.33 -4.90
N THR A 41 -15.05 -4.09 -3.62
CA THR A 41 -16.39 -4.32 -3.09
C THR A 41 -17.17 -3.00 -3.04
N PRO A 42 -18.24 -2.84 -3.84
CA PRO A 42 -19.12 -1.68 -3.71
C PRO A 42 -19.79 -1.66 -2.34
N ILE A 43 -19.73 -0.50 -1.68
CA ILE A 43 -20.38 -0.29 -0.39
C ILE A 43 -21.72 0.39 -0.63
N PRO A 44 -22.85 -0.14 -0.11
CA PRO A 44 -24.15 0.50 -0.25
C PRO A 44 -24.13 1.96 0.23
N GLY A 45 -24.53 2.88 -0.66
CA GLY A 45 -24.56 4.32 -0.38
C GLY A 45 -23.23 5.05 -0.65
N VAL A 46 -22.14 4.35 -0.93
CA VAL A 46 -20.88 4.95 -1.38
C VAL A 46 -20.85 4.99 -2.91
N ARG A 47 -20.51 6.16 -3.45
CA ARG A 47 -20.47 6.44 -4.89
C ARG A 47 -19.05 6.39 -5.43
N ALA A 48 -18.94 6.16 -6.74
CA ALA A 48 -17.70 6.28 -7.49
C ALA A 48 -17.74 7.51 -8.42
N LEU A 49 -16.63 8.22 -8.51
CA LEU A 49 -16.38 9.28 -9.48
C LEU A 49 -15.25 8.84 -10.41
N GLU A 50 -15.51 8.79 -11.71
CA GLU A 50 -14.46 8.63 -12.72
C GLU A 50 -14.12 9.97 -13.37
N ILE A 51 -12.83 10.29 -13.39
CA ILE A 51 -12.27 11.46 -14.08
C ILE A 51 -11.66 10.98 -15.40
N GLY A 52 -11.98 11.64 -16.51
CA GLY A 52 -11.51 11.28 -17.84
C GLY A 52 -12.19 10.03 -18.37
N CYS A 53 -13.52 10.03 -18.45
CA CYS A 53 -14.29 8.82 -18.77
C CYS A 53 -14.06 8.27 -20.19
N GLY A 54 -13.55 9.09 -21.12
CA GLY A 54 -13.14 8.64 -22.45
C GLY A 54 -14.26 7.91 -23.20
N SER A 55 -14.00 6.67 -23.59
CA SER A 55 -14.98 5.79 -24.26
C SER A 55 -16.05 5.21 -23.31
N GLY A 56 -15.87 5.32 -22.00
CA GLY A 56 -16.83 4.91 -20.97
C GLY A 56 -16.69 3.47 -20.48
N ILE A 57 -15.64 2.74 -20.88
CA ILE A 57 -15.47 1.33 -20.49
C ILE A 57 -15.35 1.14 -18.97
N VAL A 58 -14.53 1.95 -18.30
CA VAL A 58 -14.35 1.90 -16.84
C VAL A 58 -15.66 2.26 -16.13
N THR A 59 -16.36 3.30 -16.60
CA THR A 59 -17.68 3.71 -16.09
C THR A 59 -18.67 2.55 -16.15
N MET A 60 -18.73 1.86 -17.29
CA MET A 60 -19.63 0.72 -17.52
C MET A 60 -19.28 -0.47 -16.62
N VAL A 61 -17.99 -0.76 -16.42
CA VAL A 61 -17.55 -1.84 -15.51
C VAL A 61 -17.94 -1.53 -14.07
N LEU A 62 -17.67 -0.33 -13.58
CA LEU A 62 -18.10 0.11 -12.23
C LEU A 62 -19.61 -0.03 -12.04
N ALA A 63 -20.39 0.48 -12.98
CA ALA A 63 -21.85 0.39 -12.91
C ALA A 63 -22.35 -1.06 -12.94
N THR A 64 -21.69 -1.94 -13.73
CA THR A 64 -22.00 -3.38 -13.79
C THR A 64 -21.70 -4.08 -12.46
N LEU A 65 -20.64 -3.67 -11.76
CA LEU A 65 -20.29 -4.16 -10.43
C LEU A 65 -21.25 -3.65 -9.34
N GLY A 66 -22.15 -2.71 -9.65
CA GLY A 66 -23.15 -2.20 -8.72
C GLY A 66 -22.80 -0.86 -8.06
N TRP A 67 -21.75 -0.18 -8.52
CA TRP A 67 -21.45 1.18 -8.07
C TRP A 67 -22.49 2.18 -8.59
N GLU A 68 -22.84 3.16 -7.76
CA GLU A 68 -23.48 4.37 -8.26
C GLU A 68 -22.39 5.31 -8.80
N VAL A 69 -22.29 5.41 -10.12
CA VAL A 69 -21.19 6.10 -10.81
C VAL A 69 -21.61 7.47 -11.32
N SER A 70 -20.79 8.47 -11.06
CA SER A 70 -20.72 9.72 -11.81
C SER A 70 -19.41 9.73 -12.58
N ALA A 71 -19.39 10.30 -13.78
CA ALA A 71 -18.15 10.41 -14.54
C ALA A 71 -18.05 11.76 -15.24
N CYS A 72 -16.83 12.20 -15.52
CA CYS A 72 -16.62 13.43 -16.27
C CYS A 72 -15.46 13.33 -17.24
N ASP A 73 -15.50 14.18 -18.26
CA ASP A 73 -14.41 14.37 -19.20
C ASP A 73 -14.41 15.83 -19.69
N LEU A 74 -13.24 16.40 -19.99
CA LEU A 74 -13.14 17.73 -20.61
C LEU A 74 -13.54 17.69 -22.08
N ASN A 75 -13.48 16.51 -22.72
CA ASN A 75 -13.90 16.33 -24.09
C ASN A 75 -15.41 16.04 -24.17
N PRO A 76 -16.25 16.93 -24.72
CA PRO A 76 -17.69 16.69 -24.84
C PRO A 76 -18.04 15.50 -25.75
N PHE A 77 -17.14 15.08 -26.65
CA PHE A 77 -17.31 13.85 -27.43
C PHE A 77 -17.12 12.60 -26.57
N ALA A 78 -16.23 12.62 -25.58
CA ALA A 78 -16.05 11.52 -24.63
C ALA A 78 -17.26 11.38 -23.70
N VAL A 79 -17.81 12.51 -23.21
CA VAL A 79 -19.08 12.53 -22.47
C VAL A 79 -20.20 11.90 -23.29
N SER A 80 -20.34 12.31 -24.55
CA SER A 80 -21.37 11.78 -25.46
C SER A 80 -21.16 10.31 -25.79
N ALA A 81 -19.91 9.88 -26.03
CA ALA A 81 -19.55 8.49 -26.30
C ALA A 81 -19.87 7.59 -25.10
N THR A 82 -19.46 8.01 -23.90
CA THR A 82 -19.74 7.28 -22.65
C THR A 82 -21.24 7.11 -22.45
N ARG A 83 -22.03 8.18 -22.58
CA ARG A 83 -23.50 8.11 -22.48
C ARG A 83 -24.11 7.13 -23.49
N GLY A 84 -23.72 7.24 -24.76
CA GLY A 84 -24.22 6.37 -25.83
C GLY A 84 -23.83 4.91 -25.66
N ASN A 85 -22.61 4.63 -25.18
CA ASN A 85 -22.15 3.28 -24.88
C ASN A 85 -22.90 2.69 -23.69
N MET A 86 -23.11 3.44 -22.61
CA MET A 86 -23.93 2.99 -21.47
C MET A 86 -25.34 2.62 -21.92
N GLU A 87 -26.00 3.48 -22.69
CA GLU A 87 -27.37 3.25 -23.17
C GLU A 87 -27.45 2.03 -24.11
N SER A 88 -26.49 1.89 -25.03
CA SER A 88 -26.45 0.78 -25.99
C SER A 88 -26.17 -0.57 -25.32
N ASN A 89 -25.47 -0.57 -24.18
CA ASN A 89 -25.21 -1.77 -23.37
C ASN A 89 -26.24 -1.96 -22.24
N GLY A 90 -27.30 -1.14 -22.17
CA GLY A 90 -28.36 -1.27 -21.17
C GLY A 90 -27.94 -0.90 -19.74
N ILE A 91 -26.89 -0.09 -19.59
CA ILE A 91 -26.33 0.32 -18.30
C ILE A 91 -26.95 1.66 -17.87
N PRO A 92 -27.56 1.75 -16.68
CA PRO A 92 -28.20 2.98 -16.21
C PRO A 92 -27.18 4.04 -15.79
N GLY A 93 -27.63 5.30 -15.70
CA GLY A 93 -26.82 6.39 -15.12
C GLY A 93 -26.15 7.32 -16.13
N SER A 94 -26.41 7.19 -17.43
CA SER A 94 -25.86 8.08 -18.48
C SER A 94 -26.08 9.58 -18.20
N HIS A 95 -27.18 9.95 -17.53
CA HIS A 95 -27.47 11.32 -17.12
C HIS A 95 -26.46 11.94 -16.13
N ARG A 96 -25.59 11.13 -15.49
CA ARG A 96 -24.57 11.57 -14.53
C ARG A 96 -23.20 11.81 -15.15
N ILE A 97 -23.06 11.57 -16.45
CA ILE A 97 -21.82 11.84 -17.18
C ILE A 97 -21.82 13.31 -17.58
N ILE A 98 -20.83 14.10 -17.19
CA ILE A 98 -20.82 15.55 -17.40
C ILE A 98 -19.51 16.05 -17.99
N GLU A 99 -19.54 17.23 -18.62
CA GLU A 99 -18.33 17.91 -19.08
C GLU A 99 -17.66 18.62 -17.90
N SER A 100 -16.51 18.10 -17.46
CA SER A 100 -15.75 18.59 -16.30
C SER A 100 -14.41 17.86 -16.19
N GLY A 101 -13.44 18.44 -15.47
CA GLY A 101 -12.15 17.82 -15.21
C GLY A 101 -11.31 18.58 -14.19
N VAL A 102 -10.22 17.95 -13.73
CA VAL A 102 -9.23 18.57 -12.84
C VAL A 102 -8.66 19.82 -13.50
N GLY A 103 -8.56 20.92 -12.75
CA GLY A 103 -8.08 22.21 -13.25
C GLY A 103 -9.16 23.13 -13.84
N GLU A 104 -10.40 22.64 -13.99
CA GLU A 104 -11.56 23.45 -14.36
C GLU A 104 -12.65 23.44 -13.27
N ASN A 105 -13.80 22.82 -13.54
CA ASN A 105 -14.99 22.87 -12.68
C ASN A 105 -15.29 21.52 -12.00
N LEU A 106 -14.26 20.71 -11.71
CA LEU A 106 -14.43 19.43 -11.02
C LEU A 106 -15.09 19.61 -9.65
N ALA A 107 -16.17 18.88 -9.44
CA ALA A 107 -16.83 18.76 -8.15
C ALA A 107 -16.95 17.28 -7.79
N ILE A 108 -16.72 16.95 -6.52
CA ILE A 108 -16.94 15.61 -5.99
C ILE A 108 -18.40 15.50 -5.55
N PRO A 109 -19.22 14.62 -6.15
CA PRO A 109 -20.59 14.43 -5.73
C PRO A 109 -20.66 13.94 -4.27
N ASP A 110 -21.67 14.38 -3.52
CA ASP A 110 -21.93 13.91 -2.17
C ASP A 110 -22.04 12.37 -2.12
N GLY A 111 -21.41 11.77 -1.11
CA GLY A 111 -21.35 10.31 -0.94
C GLY A 111 -20.29 9.61 -1.79
N THR A 112 -19.47 10.34 -2.56
CA THR A 112 -18.32 9.74 -3.24
C THR A 112 -17.28 9.29 -2.22
N GLY A 113 -16.91 8.01 -2.26
CA GLY A 113 -15.78 7.45 -1.50
C GLY A 113 -14.67 6.89 -2.40
N LEU A 114 -14.95 6.71 -3.70
CA LEU A 114 -13.99 6.22 -4.68
C LEU A 114 -13.83 7.22 -5.81
N VAL A 115 -12.61 7.72 -6.03
CA VAL A 115 -12.23 8.59 -7.16
C VAL A 115 -11.27 7.81 -8.04
N ILE A 116 -11.53 7.75 -9.34
CA ILE A 116 -10.78 6.91 -10.27
C ILE A 116 -10.31 7.76 -11.43
N TRP A 117 -9.05 7.61 -11.83
CA TRP A 117 -8.51 8.31 -12.99
C TRP A 117 -7.49 7.45 -13.74
N ASN A 118 -7.78 7.11 -15.01
CA ASN A 118 -6.73 6.69 -15.92
C ASN A 118 -5.93 7.93 -16.35
N LEU A 119 -4.81 8.18 -15.68
CA LEU A 119 -4.12 9.47 -15.74
C LEU A 119 -3.50 9.70 -17.14
N PRO A 120 -3.55 10.91 -17.70
CA PRO A 120 -2.74 11.24 -18.88
C PRO A 120 -1.23 11.16 -18.55
N TYR A 121 -0.50 10.27 -19.25
CA TYR A 121 0.93 10.01 -18.98
C TYR A 121 1.83 10.00 -20.23
N LEU A 122 1.30 10.30 -21.41
CA LEU A 122 2.07 10.30 -22.65
C LEU A 122 2.92 11.56 -22.77
N GLU A 123 4.12 11.42 -23.34
CA GLU A 123 4.94 12.57 -23.72
C GLU A 123 4.37 13.18 -25.01
N ARG A 124 4.46 14.50 -25.17
CA ARG A 124 4.03 15.17 -26.41
C ARG A 124 5.00 14.82 -27.53
N GLY A 125 4.49 14.32 -28.65
CA GLY A 125 5.27 14.19 -29.87
C GLY A 125 5.53 15.53 -30.54
N ASP A 126 6.51 15.55 -31.45
CA ASP A 126 6.79 16.67 -32.38
C ASP A 126 6.00 16.49 -33.70
N GLU A 127 4.80 15.90 -33.68
CA GLU A 127 4.07 15.59 -34.92
C GLU A 127 3.34 16.81 -35.51
N ASP A 128 3.25 16.86 -36.85
CA ASP A 128 2.84 18.05 -37.60
C ASP A 128 1.31 18.19 -37.80
N ASP A 129 0.50 17.17 -37.52
CA ASP A 129 -0.95 17.18 -37.75
C ASP A 129 -1.72 17.96 -36.64
N GLU A 130 -2.54 18.94 -37.04
CA GLU A 130 -3.35 19.74 -36.11
C GLU A 130 -4.42 18.92 -35.36
N PHE A 131 -4.88 17.80 -35.91
CA PHE A 131 -5.86 16.94 -35.24
C PHE A 131 -5.21 15.98 -34.22
N GLU A 132 -4.03 15.42 -34.54
CA GLU A 132 -3.24 14.63 -33.59
C GLU A 132 -2.77 15.50 -32.41
N LYS A 133 -2.46 16.78 -32.66
CA LYS A 133 -2.12 17.75 -31.59
C LYS A 133 -3.22 17.92 -30.53
N ILE A 134 -4.51 17.90 -30.90
CA ILE A 134 -5.62 18.05 -29.93
C ILE A 134 -5.76 16.79 -29.08
N GLU A 135 -5.62 15.61 -29.71
CA GLU A 135 -5.63 14.31 -29.06
C GLU A 135 -4.42 14.17 -28.10
N GLU A 136 -3.21 14.53 -28.52
CA GLU A 136 -2.01 14.56 -27.69
C GLU A 136 -2.13 15.51 -26.50
N ILE A 137 -2.76 16.68 -26.64
CA ILE A 137 -2.92 17.63 -25.52
C ILE A 137 -3.72 17.00 -24.37
N ALA A 138 -4.82 16.30 -24.70
CA ALA A 138 -5.68 15.67 -23.70
C ALA A 138 -5.00 14.49 -22.98
N TRP A 139 -4.02 13.85 -23.61
CA TRP A 139 -3.31 12.67 -23.08
C TRP A 139 -1.91 12.98 -22.54
N SER A 140 -1.46 14.22 -22.71
CA SER A 140 -0.13 14.67 -22.32
C SER A 140 0.02 14.94 -20.83
N GLU A 141 1.19 14.61 -20.29
CA GLU A 141 1.60 15.10 -18.97
C GLU A 141 1.71 16.63 -18.96
N ILE A 142 1.46 17.22 -17.77
CA ILE A 142 1.70 18.64 -17.49
C ILE A 142 3.00 18.83 -16.68
N PRO A 143 3.62 20.03 -16.74
CA PRO A 143 4.77 20.36 -15.92
C PRO A 143 4.48 20.30 -14.41
N GLY A 144 5.51 20.39 -13.57
CA GLY A 144 5.38 20.40 -12.11
C GLY A 144 5.21 18.99 -11.52
N GLU A 145 4.26 18.83 -10.60
CA GLU A 145 3.89 17.55 -9.97
C GLU A 145 2.96 16.68 -10.86
N GLY A 146 2.77 17.07 -12.12
CA GLY A 146 1.92 16.36 -13.08
C GLY A 146 0.43 16.41 -12.71
N TRP A 147 -0.38 15.69 -13.47
CA TRP A 147 -1.81 15.58 -13.21
C TRP A 147 -2.13 14.91 -11.87
N GLY A 148 -1.28 13.98 -11.41
CA GLY A 148 -1.42 13.36 -10.10
C GLY A 148 -1.24 14.37 -8.95
N GLY A 149 -0.32 15.33 -9.09
CA GLY A 149 -0.16 16.43 -8.14
C GLY A 149 -1.33 17.40 -8.15
N GLU A 150 -1.88 17.72 -9.32
CA GLU A 150 -3.08 18.56 -9.43
C GLU A 150 -4.31 17.91 -8.79
N LEU A 151 -4.52 16.60 -9.03
CA LEU A 151 -5.57 15.86 -8.33
C LEU A 151 -5.34 15.86 -6.82
N LEU A 152 -4.11 15.62 -6.36
CA LEU A 152 -3.78 15.65 -4.93
C LEU A 152 -4.09 17.02 -4.30
N ASN A 153 -3.72 18.12 -4.97
CA ASN A 153 -4.07 19.48 -4.53
C ASN A 153 -5.59 19.67 -4.43
N PHE A 154 -6.32 19.21 -5.45
CA PHE A 154 -7.78 19.29 -5.47
C PHE A 154 -8.40 18.48 -4.33
N LEU A 155 -7.99 17.23 -4.12
CA LEU A 155 -8.52 16.35 -3.07
C LEU A 155 -8.24 16.90 -1.67
N GLU A 156 -7.04 17.42 -1.40
CA GLU A 156 -6.69 18.05 -0.10
C GLU A 156 -7.52 19.31 0.19
N SER A 157 -8.14 19.93 -0.81
CA SER A 157 -9.06 21.05 -0.60
C SER A 157 -10.49 20.62 -0.25
N GLN A 158 -10.81 19.33 -0.34
CA GLN A 158 -12.15 18.80 -0.07
C GLN A 158 -12.34 18.50 1.42
N ASN A 159 -13.54 18.79 1.93
CA ASN A 159 -13.87 18.56 3.34
C ASN A 159 -13.91 17.06 3.70
N ASN A 160 -14.22 16.19 2.75
CA ASN A 160 -14.32 14.75 2.92
C ASN A 160 -13.05 13.99 2.50
N VAL A 161 -11.90 14.66 2.35
CA VAL A 161 -10.63 14.05 1.87
C VAL A 161 -10.25 12.75 2.60
N ASN A 162 -10.56 12.67 3.89
CA ASN A 162 -10.24 11.52 4.74
C ASN A 162 -11.09 10.27 4.45
N GLU A 163 -12.22 10.44 3.75
CA GLU A 163 -13.16 9.37 3.35
C GLU A 163 -12.90 8.90 1.91
N LEU A 164 -11.99 9.56 1.19
CA LEU A 164 -11.73 9.30 -0.22
C LEU A 164 -10.62 8.26 -0.39
N LEU A 165 -10.89 7.34 -1.31
CA LEU A 165 -9.91 6.49 -1.95
C LEU A 165 -9.69 6.95 -3.38
N ALA A 166 -8.46 7.31 -3.74
CA ALA A 166 -8.09 7.66 -5.10
C ALA A 166 -7.41 6.46 -5.78
N LEU A 167 -7.89 6.05 -6.94
CA LEU A 167 -7.32 4.98 -7.75
C LEU A 167 -6.82 5.57 -9.07
N MET A 168 -5.54 5.41 -9.36
CA MET A 168 -4.93 5.99 -10.55
C MET A 168 -4.11 4.98 -11.34
N VAL A 169 -4.18 5.06 -12.66
CA VAL A 169 -3.14 4.48 -13.53
C VAL A 169 -2.00 5.49 -13.60
N MET A 170 -0.77 5.03 -13.36
CA MET A 170 0.42 5.89 -13.35
C MET A 170 1.58 5.22 -14.11
N LYS A 171 2.33 6.00 -14.89
CA LYS A 171 3.62 5.55 -15.43
C LYS A 171 4.69 5.60 -14.33
N THR A 172 5.25 4.43 -14.00
CA THR A 172 6.23 4.26 -12.92
C THR A 172 7.64 3.99 -13.41
N GLU A 173 7.80 3.55 -14.66
CA GLU A 173 9.09 3.40 -15.31
C GLU A 173 8.99 3.82 -16.79
N PRO A 174 9.91 4.66 -17.30
CA PRO A 174 10.64 5.64 -16.49
C PRO A 174 9.66 6.49 -15.67
N GLU A 175 10.08 6.95 -14.49
CA GLU A 175 9.20 7.70 -13.58
C GLU A 175 8.67 8.98 -14.26
N GLY A 176 7.34 9.11 -14.35
CA GLY A 176 6.65 10.27 -14.91
C GLY A 176 6.67 11.51 -14.02
N LYS A 177 5.92 12.55 -14.38
CA LYS A 177 5.77 13.77 -13.55
C LYS A 177 4.92 13.55 -12.32
N SER A 178 3.91 12.68 -12.43
CA SER A 178 3.04 12.33 -11.31
C SER A 178 3.70 11.24 -10.47
N LYS A 179 4.07 11.56 -9.22
CA LYS A 179 4.88 10.65 -8.39
C LYS A 179 4.17 10.23 -7.12
N ILE A 180 4.34 8.96 -6.75
CA ILE A 180 3.85 8.40 -5.49
C ILE A 180 4.40 9.17 -4.27
N VAL A 181 5.67 9.59 -4.33
CA VAL A 181 6.34 10.29 -3.23
C VAL A 181 5.66 11.61 -2.86
N ASP A 182 5.00 12.27 -3.80
CA ASP A 182 4.30 13.54 -3.54
C ASP A 182 3.06 13.32 -2.67
N TRP A 183 2.35 12.21 -2.88
CA TRP A 183 1.22 11.77 -2.06
C TRP A 183 1.68 11.37 -0.65
N GLU A 184 2.73 10.55 -0.58
CA GLU A 184 3.31 10.12 0.70
C GLU A 184 3.69 11.31 1.59
N ARG A 185 4.36 12.33 1.02
CA ARG A 185 4.76 13.55 1.75
C ARG A 185 3.59 14.29 2.38
N ARG A 186 2.37 14.13 1.84
CA ARG A 186 1.12 14.72 2.36
C ARG A 186 0.31 13.76 3.25
N GLY A 187 0.92 12.66 3.68
CA GLY A 187 0.33 11.71 4.64
C GLY A 187 -0.61 10.67 4.01
N TRP A 188 -0.58 10.53 2.68
CA TRP A 188 -1.31 9.48 2.00
C TRP A 188 -0.53 8.18 2.04
N THR A 189 -1.22 7.09 2.33
CA THR A 189 -0.73 5.74 2.07
C THR A 189 -1.04 5.37 0.64
N PHE A 190 -0.23 4.50 0.04
CA PHE A 190 -0.48 3.94 -1.28
C PHE A 190 -0.34 2.41 -1.28
N ARG A 191 -0.99 1.77 -2.26
CA ARG A 191 -0.80 0.37 -2.61
C ARG A 191 -0.88 0.19 -4.12
N THR A 192 0.14 -0.46 -4.70
CA THR A 192 0.09 -0.92 -6.09
C THR A 192 -0.76 -2.19 -6.16
N LEU A 193 -1.76 -2.20 -7.05
CA LEU A 193 -2.76 -3.27 -7.19
C LEU A 193 -2.57 -4.08 -8.48
N GLY A 194 -1.93 -3.50 -9.49
CA GLY A 194 -1.63 -4.19 -10.74
C GLY A 194 -0.59 -3.41 -11.54
N SER A 195 0.08 -4.09 -12.47
CA SER A 195 1.08 -3.46 -13.34
C SER A 195 1.13 -4.12 -14.71
N GLU A 196 1.46 -3.35 -15.74
CA GLU A 196 1.75 -3.84 -17.09
C GLU A 196 3.05 -3.19 -17.59
N ARG A 197 3.82 -3.91 -18.42
CA ARG A 197 5.06 -3.41 -19.03
C ARG A 197 4.95 -3.43 -20.55
N PHE A 198 5.24 -2.28 -21.15
CA PHE A 198 5.23 -2.04 -22.60
C PHE A 198 6.62 -1.58 -23.04
N GLY A 199 7.44 -2.53 -23.50
CA GLY A 199 8.83 -2.25 -23.82
C GLY A 199 9.59 -1.74 -22.60
N GLU A 200 10.06 -0.50 -22.66
CA GLU A 200 10.78 0.16 -21.55
C GLU A 200 9.84 0.82 -20.54
N GLU A 201 8.56 0.98 -20.87
CA GLU A 201 7.60 1.65 -20.01
C GLU A 201 6.87 0.66 -19.10
N LYS A 202 6.63 1.03 -17.85
CA LYS A 202 5.80 0.29 -16.90
C LYS A 202 4.71 1.20 -16.34
N ILE A 203 3.47 0.78 -16.48
CA ILE A 203 2.33 1.42 -15.82
C ILE A 203 1.87 0.59 -14.64
N GLU A 204 1.34 1.25 -13.62
CA GLU A 204 0.76 0.62 -12.44
C GLU A 204 -0.60 1.23 -12.12
N VAL A 205 -1.50 0.41 -11.59
CA VAL A 205 -2.71 0.89 -10.92
C VAL A 205 -2.40 1.03 -9.44
N VAL A 206 -2.47 2.25 -8.94
CA VAL A 206 -2.08 2.61 -7.57
C VAL A 206 -3.27 3.22 -6.85
N ALA A 207 -3.62 2.66 -5.70
CA ALA A 207 -4.62 3.22 -4.79
C ALA A 207 -3.95 4.10 -3.74
N PHE A 208 -4.60 5.19 -3.35
CA PHE A 208 -4.16 6.15 -2.35
C PHE A 208 -5.29 6.47 -1.38
N TRP A 209 -4.98 6.57 -0.08
CA TRP A 209 -5.91 7.02 0.97
C TRP A 209 -5.18 7.75 2.09
N LYS A 210 -5.87 8.59 2.86
CA LYS A 210 -5.28 9.24 4.05
C LYS A 210 -5.03 8.20 5.13
N THR A 211 -3.78 8.09 5.58
CA THR A 211 -3.35 7.09 6.58
C THR A 211 -4.18 7.19 7.86
N GLY A 212 -4.81 6.09 8.24
CA GLY A 212 -5.73 5.98 9.37
C GLY A 212 -6.93 6.92 9.27
N ALA A 213 -7.51 7.03 8.07
CA ALA A 213 -8.59 7.97 7.73
C ALA A 213 -8.28 9.41 8.18
N GLY A 214 -7.01 9.83 8.14
CA GLY A 214 -6.57 11.16 8.57
C GLY A 214 -6.56 11.39 10.09
N HIS A 215 -6.96 10.40 10.90
CA HIS A 215 -6.81 10.49 12.35
C HIS A 215 -5.33 10.53 12.74
N THR A 216 -4.97 11.45 13.62
CA THR A 216 -3.61 11.56 14.13
C THR A 216 -3.33 10.46 15.16
N PRO A 217 -2.12 9.88 15.18
CA PRO A 217 -1.71 8.95 16.24
C PRO A 217 -1.67 9.65 17.60
N THR A 218 -1.93 8.91 18.67
CA THR A 218 -1.73 9.39 20.04
C THR A 218 -0.24 9.40 20.36
N ILE A 219 0.31 10.58 20.67
CA ILE A 219 1.72 10.74 21.04
C ILE A 219 1.83 11.04 22.52
N ILE A 220 2.63 10.26 23.25
CA ILE A 220 2.84 10.35 24.69
C ILE A 220 4.33 10.58 24.97
N ASP A 221 4.67 11.35 26.01
CA ASP A 221 6.08 11.56 26.39
C ASP A 221 6.69 10.31 27.06
N THR A 222 5.99 9.75 28.06
CA THR A 222 6.41 8.55 28.78
C THR A 222 5.20 7.69 29.12
N CYS A 223 5.35 6.38 28.99
CA CYS A 223 4.36 5.39 29.44
C CYS A 223 5.03 4.14 30.02
N SER A 224 4.25 3.24 30.62
CA SER A 224 4.73 1.89 30.99
C SER A 224 5.12 1.10 29.75
N SER A 225 4.15 0.91 28.85
CA SER A 225 4.33 0.28 27.54
C SER A 225 3.30 0.83 26.55
N THR A 226 3.69 1.02 25.28
CA THR A 226 2.74 1.37 24.21
C THR A 226 1.71 0.27 23.96
N MET A 227 2.05 -0.98 24.24
CA MET A 227 1.13 -2.13 24.11
C MET A 227 0.00 -2.09 25.14
N GLU A 228 0.27 -1.58 26.34
CA GLU A 228 -0.73 -1.36 27.39
C GLU A 228 -1.54 -0.10 27.06
N GLN A 229 -0.86 0.98 26.66
CA GLN A 229 -1.50 2.26 26.39
C GLN A 229 -2.52 2.24 25.23
N VAL A 230 -2.26 1.48 24.16
CA VAL A 230 -3.23 1.39 23.05
C VAL A 230 -4.56 0.78 23.48
N MET A 231 -4.57 -0.03 24.55
CA MET A 231 -5.78 -0.66 25.09
C MET A 231 -6.62 0.30 25.95
N GLU A 232 -6.03 1.38 26.44
CA GLU A 232 -6.73 2.42 27.22
C GLU A 232 -7.52 3.37 26.31
N ILE A 233 -7.21 3.39 25.01
CA ILE A 233 -7.89 4.24 24.03
C ILE A 233 -9.23 3.60 23.66
N SER A 234 -10.31 4.36 23.90
CA SER A 234 -11.66 3.92 23.58
C SER A 234 -11.93 3.94 22.08
N GLY A 235 -12.50 2.86 21.58
CA GLY A 235 -13.13 2.77 20.26
C GLY A 235 -12.18 2.35 19.13
N GLY A 236 -12.77 1.80 18.07
CA GLY A 236 -12.16 1.61 16.77
C GLY A 236 -11.11 0.49 16.64
N ASP A 237 -10.92 0.13 15.39
CA ASP A 237 -9.76 -0.56 14.87
C ASP A 237 -8.78 0.49 14.32
N TRP A 238 -7.53 0.12 14.06
CA TRP A 238 -6.50 1.03 13.55
C TRP A 238 -6.05 2.14 14.53
N LEU A 239 -5.94 1.81 15.82
CA LEU A 239 -5.40 2.73 16.82
C LEU A 239 -3.88 2.75 16.77
N ARG A 240 -3.29 3.93 16.98
CA ARG A 240 -1.84 4.16 16.89
C ARG A 240 -1.36 4.96 18.08
N VAL A 241 -0.42 4.38 18.83
CA VAL A 241 0.24 5.05 19.96
C VAL A 241 1.73 5.10 19.70
N MET A 242 2.34 6.26 19.90
CA MET A 242 3.80 6.42 19.92
C MET A 242 4.22 7.06 21.25
N SER A 243 5.26 6.53 21.88
CA SER A 243 5.87 7.12 23.08
C SER A 243 7.31 7.54 22.81
N LYS A 244 7.79 8.60 23.46
CA LYS A 244 9.22 8.96 23.42
C LYS A 244 10.07 8.02 24.28
N THR A 245 9.52 7.54 25.40
CA THR A 245 10.20 6.63 26.34
C THR A 245 9.22 5.62 26.96
N GLN A 246 9.72 4.46 27.37
CA GLN A 246 8.94 3.45 28.09
C GLN A 246 9.67 3.00 29.35
N THR A 247 8.97 2.88 30.48
CA THR A 247 9.56 2.40 31.73
C THR A 247 9.58 0.87 31.84
N ASN A 248 8.68 0.19 31.12
CA ASN A 248 8.54 -1.27 31.14
C ASN A 248 8.35 -1.83 29.71
N GLY A 249 9.13 -1.33 28.75
CA GLY A 249 9.15 -1.83 27.39
C GLY A 249 9.49 -3.33 27.36
N ARG A 250 8.80 -4.09 26.51
CA ARG A 250 8.94 -5.55 26.42
C ARG A 250 9.25 -6.00 25.00
N GLY A 251 10.09 -7.02 24.90
CA GLY A 251 10.29 -7.83 23.71
C GLY A 251 9.69 -9.22 23.86
N ARG A 252 10.00 -10.12 22.92
CA ARG A 252 9.59 -11.52 23.00
C ARG A 252 10.06 -12.17 24.30
N LYS A 253 9.29 -13.15 24.79
CA LYS A 253 9.55 -13.87 26.05
C LYS A 253 9.72 -12.95 27.26
N ASN A 254 9.02 -11.82 27.30
CA ASN A 254 9.12 -10.82 28.37
C ASN A 254 10.55 -10.27 28.58
N SER A 255 11.39 -10.29 27.55
CA SER A 255 12.69 -9.62 27.61
C SER A 255 12.51 -8.10 27.76
N GLN A 256 13.39 -7.44 28.52
CA GLN A 256 13.31 -5.99 28.70
C GLN A 256 13.76 -5.27 27.42
N TRP A 257 12.93 -4.35 26.93
CA TRP A 257 13.25 -3.44 25.83
C TRP A 257 13.59 -2.05 26.37
N ILE A 258 14.85 -1.65 26.22
CA ILE A 258 15.33 -0.33 26.65
C ILE A 258 14.81 0.71 25.65
N SER A 259 14.10 1.70 26.14
CA SER A 259 13.42 2.72 25.32
C SER A 259 13.98 4.10 25.59
N GLU A 260 15.18 4.38 25.07
CA GLU A 260 15.84 5.68 25.20
C GLU A 260 15.22 6.73 24.27
N GLU A 261 15.20 7.98 24.73
CA GLU A 261 14.62 9.09 23.99
C GLU A 261 15.25 9.24 22.60
N GLY A 262 14.41 9.54 21.62
CA GLY A 262 14.80 9.69 20.22
C GLY A 262 14.61 8.43 19.39
N GLY A 263 14.34 7.27 19.98
CA GLY A 263 13.88 6.06 19.29
C GLY A 263 12.42 6.13 18.82
N VAL A 264 11.97 5.08 18.10
CA VAL A 264 10.56 4.86 17.78
C VAL A 264 10.05 3.73 18.66
N PHE A 265 9.12 4.04 19.57
CA PHE A 265 8.40 3.05 20.38
C PHE A 265 6.92 3.26 20.14
N ALA A 266 6.32 2.38 19.36
CA ALA A 266 4.95 2.56 18.92
C ALA A 266 4.19 1.24 18.87
N THR A 267 2.87 1.34 19.04
CA THR A 267 1.95 0.21 18.90
C THR A 267 0.79 0.56 17.99
N TRP A 268 0.47 -0.36 17.08
CA TRP A 268 -0.76 -0.37 16.29
C TRP A 268 -1.71 -1.41 16.86
N LYS A 269 -2.98 -1.08 17.04
CA LYS A 269 -4.05 -2.03 17.32
C LYS A 269 -4.90 -2.18 16.07
N LEU A 270 -4.90 -3.39 15.51
CA LEU A 270 -5.67 -3.76 14.34
C LEU A 270 -6.99 -4.44 14.72
N GLY A 271 -7.91 -4.51 13.77
CA GLY A 271 -9.21 -5.16 13.96
C GLY A 271 -9.10 -6.65 14.23
N SER A 272 -10.01 -7.19 15.03
CA SER A 272 -10.01 -8.60 15.41
C SER A 272 -10.26 -9.53 14.24
N ASN A 273 -11.00 -9.08 13.22
CA ASN A 273 -11.26 -9.83 11.99
C ASN A 273 -10.00 -10.21 11.21
N LEU A 274 -8.88 -9.49 11.41
CA LEU A 274 -7.61 -9.83 10.76
C LEU A 274 -7.00 -11.14 11.27
N ILE A 275 -7.40 -11.62 12.46
CA ILE A 275 -6.89 -12.89 12.99
C ILE A 275 -7.43 -14.11 12.25
N ASP A 276 -8.61 -13.96 11.63
CA ASP A 276 -9.24 -15.00 10.81
C ASP A 276 -8.55 -15.10 9.44
N GLU A 277 -8.04 -13.97 8.94
CA GLU A 277 -7.35 -13.86 7.65
C GLU A 277 -5.86 -14.18 7.76
N PHE A 278 -5.16 -13.71 8.78
CA PHE A 278 -3.70 -13.77 8.88
C PHE A 278 -3.24 -14.30 10.24
N SER A 279 -2.27 -15.22 10.19
CA SER A 279 -1.58 -15.66 11.41
C SER A 279 -0.73 -14.55 12.04
N PRO A 280 -0.52 -14.55 13.37
CA PRO A 280 0.40 -13.60 14.00
C PRO A 280 1.83 -13.66 13.44
N GLY A 281 2.27 -14.84 12.98
CA GLY A 281 3.59 -15.03 12.38
C GLY A 281 3.75 -14.30 11.05
N ILE A 282 2.78 -14.43 10.13
CA ILE A 282 2.85 -13.72 8.84
C ILE A 282 2.74 -12.20 9.04
N ILE A 283 1.88 -11.73 9.96
CA ILE A 283 1.80 -10.31 10.31
C ILE A 283 3.16 -9.80 10.81
N GLN A 284 3.80 -10.53 11.73
CA GLN A 284 5.09 -10.15 12.28
C GLN A 284 6.18 -10.06 11.21
N THR A 285 6.23 -11.01 10.27
CA THR A 285 7.23 -10.98 9.21
C THR A 285 6.95 -9.90 8.17
N SER A 286 5.68 -9.66 7.82
CA SER A 286 5.30 -8.59 6.88
C SER A 286 5.59 -7.21 7.45
N VAL A 287 5.28 -6.97 8.72
CA VAL A 287 5.65 -5.72 9.41
C VAL A 287 7.18 -5.60 9.51
N GLY A 288 7.89 -6.69 9.79
CA GLY A 288 9.35 -6.70 9.77
C GLY A 288 9.92 -6.29 8.41
N ALA A 289 9.30 -6.76 7.31
CA ALA A 289 9.67 -6.38 5.95
C ALA A 289 9.44 -4.89 5.67
N VAL A 290 8.30 -4.34 6.11
CA VAL A 290 8.01 -2.90 6.06
C VAL A 290 9.09 -2.10 6.79
N VAL A 291 9.33 -2.43 8.07
CA VAL A 291 10.29 -1.70 8.90
C VAL A 291 11.70 -1.77 8.33
N SER A 292 12.15 -2.96 7.91
CA SER A 292 13.47 -3.12 7.28
C SER A 292 13.63 -2.27 6.01
N THR A 293 12.57 -2.14 5.21
CA THR A 293 12.58 -1.34 3.99
C THR A 293 12.64 0.15 4.33
N VAL A 294 11.81 0.62 5.26
CA VAL A 294 11.79 2.02 5.72
C VAL A 294 13.14 2.45 6.28
N LEU A 295 13.83 1.55 7.00
CA LEU A 295 15.11 1.84 7.66
C LEU A 295 16.33 1.56 6.77
N GLU A 296 16.15 1.17 5.51
CA GLU A 296 17.24 0.71 4.63
C GLU A 296 18.13 -0.38 5.28
N ALA A 297 17.48 -1.23 6.06
CA ALA A 297 18.06 -2.23 6.94
C ALA A 297 17.76 -3.66 6.45
N GLU A 298 18.24 -4.64 7.19
CA GLU A 298 18.01 -6.06 6.95
C GLU A 298 17.08 -6.66 8.00
N MET A 299 16.41 -7.74 7.63
CA MET A 299 15.55 -8.49 8.53
C MET A 299 16.19 -9.82 8.89
N LYS A 300 16.08 -10.21 10.17
CA LYS A 300 16.37 -11.55 10.68
C LYS A 300 15.08 -12.15 11.23
N TRP A 301 14.76 -13.35 10.76
CA TRP A 301 13.54 -14.05 11.17
C TRP A 301 13.57 -14.38 12.68
N PRO A 302 12.43 -14.25 13.38
CA PRO A 302 11.12 -13.88 12.83
C PRO A 302 10.82 -12.38 12.85
N ASN A 303 11.63 -11.55 13.51
CA ASN A 303 11.17 -10.20 13.88
C ASN A 303 12.25 -9.17 14.21
N ASP A 304 13.54 -9.50 14.01
CA ASP A 304 14.64 -8.61 14.35
C ASP A 304 15.05 -7.77 13.12
N ILE A 305 15.32 -6.48 13.35
CA ILE A 305 15.84 -5.57 12.33
C ILE A 305 17.31 -5.30 12.60
N LEU A 306 18.15 -5.52 11.60
CA LEU A 306 19.60 -5.49 11.70
C LEU A 306 20.20 -4.50 10.69
N ASN A 307 21.32 -3.87 11.03
CA ASN A 307 22.12 -3.20 10.01
C ASN A 307 22.86 -4.24 9.12
N ARG A 308 23.54 -3.75 8.08
CA ARG A 308 24.36 -4.60 7.19
C ARG A 308 25.52 -5.31 7.89
N LYS A 309 25.86 -5.01 9.15
CA LYS A 309 26.92 -5.72 9.87
C LYS A 309 26.37 -6.91 10.67
N GLY A 310 25.05 -6.98 10.86
CA GLY A 310 24.39 -7.98 11.73
C GLY A 310 24.03 -7.44 13.12
N GLU A 311 24.29 -6.16 13.39
CA GLU A 311 23.99 -5.52 14.68
C GLU A 311 22.51 -5.13 14.75
N LYS A 312 21.88 -5.34 15.92
CA LYS A 312 20.45 -5.14 16.09
C LYS A 312 20.08 -3.66 16.22
N MET A 313 19.15 -3.22 15.38
CA MET A 313 18.58 -1.87 15.36
C MET A 313 17.23 -1.80 16.05
N GLY A 314 16.48 -2.90 16.04
CA GLY A 314 15.09 -2.89 16.46
C GLY A 314 14.42 -4.25 16.41
N GLY A 315 13.14 -4.28 16.73
CA GLY A 315 12.32 -5.46 16.58
C GLY A 315 10.83 -5.16 16.53
N VAL A 316 10.09 -6.12 15.98
CA VAL A 316 8.63 -6.15 15.92
C VAL A 316 8.11 -7.18 16.92
N LEU A 317 7.05 -6.88 17.64
CA LEU A 317 6.37 -7.80 18.53
C LEU A 317 4.88 -7.82 18.18
N VAL A 318 4.35 -8.98 17.85
CA VAL A 318 2.91 -9.15 17.63
C VAL A 318 2.30 -9.91 18.79
N GLU A 319 1.27 -9.33 19.40
CA GLU A 319 0.42 -9.99 20.38
C GLU A 319 -1.01 -10.06 19.83
N SER A 320 -1.66 -11.19 20.03
CA SER A 320 -3.07 -11.37 19.73
C SER A 320 -3.78 -11.86 21.00
N SER A 321 -5.00 -11.39 21.22
CA SER A 321 -5.91 -11.99 22.19
C SER A 321 -7.24 -12.26 21.50
N ASN A 322 -7.86 -13.39 21.85
CA ASN A 322 -9.19 -13.75 21.39
C ASN A 322 -10.30 -13.06 22.22
N ASP A 323 -9.92 -12.28 23.24
CA ASP A 323 -10.88 -11.51 24.03
C ASP A 323 -11.51 -10.41 23.16
N GLU A 324 -12.83 -10.25 23.27
CA GLU A 324 -13.58 -9.21 22.53
C GLU A 324 -12.94 -7.82 22.74
N GLY A 325 -12.68 -7.13 21.62
CA GLY A 325 -12.10 -5.78 21.62
C GLY A 325 -10.57 -5.71 21.79
N SER A 326 -9.88 -6.84 22.02
CA SER A 326 -8.42 -6.85 22.21
C SER A 326 -7.61 -6.83 20.92
N GLY A 327 -8.15 -7.42 19.84
CA GLY A 327 -7.58 -7.37 18.50
C GLY A 327 -6.14 -7.88 18.40
N ILE A 328 -5.45 -7.45 17.34
CA ILE A 328 -4.01 -7.71 17.13
C ILE A 328 -3.25 -6.44 17.47
N ARG A 329 -2.24 -6.54 18.35
CA ARG A 329 -1.34 -5.43 18.68
C ARG A 329 0.03 -5.68 18.10
N ILE A 330 0.53 -4.71 17.36
CA ILE A 330 1.86 -4.72 16.73
C ILE A 330 2.69 -3.66 17.43
N GLY A 331 3.64 -4.07 18.26
CA GLY A 331 4.60 -3.20 18.91
C GLY A 331 5.90 -3.14 18.11
N ILE A 332 6.42 -1.94 17.90
CA ILE A 332 7.66 -1.70 17.17
C ILE A 332 8.57 -0.86 18.06
N GLY A 333 9.77 -1.38 18.31
CA GLY A 333 10.83 -0.70 19.04
C GLY A 333 12.07 -0.59 18.16
N ILE A 334 12.43 0.62 17.75
CA ILE A 334 13.62 0.90 16.91
C ILE A 334 14.50 1.95 17.58
N ASN A 335 15.81 1.72 17.55
CA ASN A 335 16.81 2.62 18.09
C ASN A 335 17.24 3.67 17.05
N ARG A 336 17.38 4.94 17.48
CA ARG A 336 18.00 6.00 16.67
C ARG A 336 19.51 5.90 16.65
N PHE A 337 20.10 5.63 17.81
CA PHE A 337 21.53 5.49 18.03
C PHE A 337 21.84 4.09 18.56
N GLY A 338 23.06 3.62 18.34
CA GLY A 338 23.52 2.39 18.97
C GLY A 338 23.63 2.55 20.48
N LEU A 339 23.11 1.60 21.24
CA LEU A 339 23.31 1.50 22.68
C LEU A 339 24.62 0.75 22.95
N SER A 340 25.56 1.40 23.63
CA SER A 340 26.74 0.73 24.18
C SER A 340 26.35 0.04 25.49
N ARG A 341 26.16 -1.28 25.47
CA ARG A 341 26.05 -2.08 26.69
C ARG A 341 27.43 -2.32 27.31
N GLU A 342 27.51 -2.35 28.64
CA GLU A 342 28.74 -2.70 29.35
C GLU A 342 29.17 -4.19 29.17
N GLU A 343 28.36 -5.04 28.53
CA GLU A 343 28.74 -6.41 28.19
C GLU A 343 28.23 -6.85 26.80
N GLY A 344 29.14 -6.86 25.81
CA GLY A 344 29.14 -7.77 24.66
C GLY A 344 28.11 -7.60 23.53
N VAL A 345 26.92 -7.03 23.76
CA VAL A 345 25.90 -6.86 22.72
C VAL A 345 25.97 -5.45 22.15
N ARG A 346 26.60 -5.30 20.97
CA ARG A 346 26.52 -4.07 20.18
C ARG A 346 25.15 -3.98 19.52
N SER A 347 24.46 -2.87 19.78
CA SER A 347 23.28 -2.48 19.02
C SER A 347 23.64 -1.28 18.16
N CYS A 348 22.88 -1.09 17.09
CA CYS A 348 23.01 0.06 16.19
C CYS A 348 21.69 0.84 16.18
N GLY A 349 21.67 1.95 15.45
CA GLY A 349 20.47 2.75 15.24
C GLY A 349 20.36 3.22 13.79
N TRP A 350 19.17 3.71 13.40
CA TRP A 350 18.92 4.09 12.00
C TRP A 350 19.78 5.26 11.51
N VAL A 351 20.45 6.00 12.40
CA VAL A 351 21.40 7.04 11.98
C VAL A 351 22.53 6.47 11.11
N GLU A 352 22.87 5.19 11.25
CA GLU A 352 23.86 4.52 10.41
C GLU A 352 23.35 4.17 9.00
N THR A 353 22.03 4.16 8.79
CA THR A 353 21.41 3.81 7.50
C THR A 353 20.73 5.02 6.86
N LEU A 354 19.79 5.65 7.55
CA LEU A 354 19.00 6.80 7.08
C LEU A 354 19.66 8.15 7.34
N GLY A 355 20.69 8.22 8.19
CA GLY A 355 21.20 9.49 8.71
C GLY A 355 20.29 10.10 9.78
N ASP A 356 20.45 11.42 10.01
CA ASP A 356 19.80 12.11 11.13
C ASP A 356 18.33 12.48 10.83
N VAL A 357 17.48 11.46 10.73
CA VAL A 357 16.03 11.59 10.52
C VAL A 357 15.30 11.58 11.86
N ASP A 358 14.34 12.49 12.02
CA ASP A 358 13.51 12.59 13.22
C ASP A 358 12.64 11.33 13.42
N ALA A 359 12.46 10.93 14.69
CA ALA A 359 11.69 9.75 15.05
C ALA A 359 10.24 9.80 14.56
N LYS A 360 9.62 10.98 14.50
CA LYS A 360 8.24 11.12 13.98
C LYS A 360 8.19 10.87 12.48
N GLU A 361 9.22 11.27 11.74
CA GLU A 361 9.29 11.01 10.29
C GLU A 361 9.53 9.52 10.01
N VAL A 362 10.37 8.86 10.81
CA VAL A 362 10.52 7.39 10.76
C VAL A 362 9.20 6.70 11.10
N PHE A 363 8.53 7.13 12.17
CA PHE A 363 7.21 6.62 12.56
C PHE A 363 6.19 6.78 11.44
N LYS A 364 6.07 7.96 10.81
CA LYS A 364 5.13 8.19 9.70
C LYS A 364 5.38 7.25 8.52
N LYS A 365 6.64 7.01 8.15
CA LYS A 365 6.99 6.07 7.09
C LYS A 365 6.58 4.63 7.45
N ILE A 366 6.81 4.21 8.69
CA ILE A 366 6.36 2.91 9.20
C ILE A 366 4.82 2.84 9.20
N ASP A 367 4.13 3.87 9.68
CA ASP A 367 2.67 3.95 9.75
C ASP A 367 2.04 3.76 8.36
N ARG A 368 2.55 4.48 7.35
CA ARG A 368 2.12 4.30 5.95
C ARG A 368 2.39 2.90 5.42
N GLY A 369 3.55 2.33 5.74
CA GLY A 369 3.92 0.99 5.29
C GLY A 369 3.08 -0.12 5.93
N ILE A 370 2.65 0.04 7.18
CA ILE A 370 1.72 -0.91 7.83
C ILE A 370 0.31 -0.67 7.27
N SER A 371 -0.08 0.59 7.09
CA SER A 371 -1.36 0.98 6.47
C SER A 371 -1.54 0.35 5.10
N SER A 372 -0.51 0.37 4.27
CA SER A 372 -0.56 -0.19 2.93
C SER A 372 -0.82 -1.70 2.92
N ILE A 373 -0.71 -2.40 4.04
CA ILE A 373 -0.98 -3.83 4.14
C ILE A 373 -2.29 -4.09 4.90
N PHE A 374 -2.45 -3.48 6.07
CA PHE A 374 -3.45 -3.91 7.05
C PHE A 374 -4.55 -2.89 7.32
N GLU A 375 -4.46 -1.66 6.82
CA GLU A 375 -5.55 -0.69 7.01
C GLU A 375 -6.76 -1.10 6.16
N ASN A 376 -7.90 -1.21 6.82
CA ASN A 376 -9.15 -1.56 6.15
C ASN A 376 -9.82 -0.28 5.63
N THR A 377 -9.77 -0.07 4.31
CA THR A 377 -10.46 1.03 3.63
C THR A 377 -11.91 0.70 3.28
N ALA A 378 -12.39 -0.51 3.60
CA ALA A 378 -13.66 -1.12 3.21
C ALA A 378 -13.89 -1.33 1.70
N ILE A 379 -13.22 -0.55 0.85
CA ILE A 379 -13.31 -0.63 -0.62
C ILE A 379 -12.24 -1.58 -1.17
N LEU A 380 -11.00 -1.47 -0.67
CA LEU A 380 -9.88 -2.28 -1.15
C LEU A 380 -9.87 -3.65 -0.48
N PRO A 381 -9.63 -4.73 -1.25
CA PRO A 381 -9.33 -6.03 -0.65
C PRO A 381 -8.00 -5.97 0.09
N LEU A 382 -7.84 -6.77 1.15
CA LEU A 382 -6.55 -6.97 1.80
C LEU A 382 -5.58 -7.73 0.86
N PRO A 383 -4.26 -7.57 1.00
CA PRO A 383 -3.30 -8.32 0.20
C PRO A 383 -3.46 -9.83 0.42
N SER A 384 -3.23 -10.63 -0.63
CA SER A 384 -3.26 -12.10 -0.49
C SER A 384 -2.14 -12.59 0.43
N LYS A 385 -2.37 -13.74 1.08
CA LYS A 385 -1.34 -14.43 1.90
C LYS A 385 -0.06 -14.68 1.10
N GLU A 386 -0.19 -15.07 -0.16
CA GLU A 386 0.95 -15.30 -1.05
C GLU A 386 1.78 -14.02 -1.26
N SER A 387 1.11 -12.88 -1.48
CA SER A 387 1.80 -11.58 -1.59
C SER A 387 2.58 -11.24 -0.32
N LEU A 388 1.98 -11.45 0.86
CA LEU A 388 2.65 -11.21 2.14
C LEU A 388 3.86 -12.13 2.36
N VAL A 389 3.77 -13.39 1.94
CA VAL A 389 4.87 -14.36 2.00
C VAL A 389 6.01 -13.91 1.08
N ILE A 390 5.70 -13.53 -0.17
CA ILE A 390 6.68 -13.06 -1.14
C ILE A 390 7.40 -11.81 -0.62
N GLN A 391 6.65 -10.81 -0.14
CA GLN A 391 7.24 -9.58 0.41
C GLN A 391 8.14 -9.85 1.61
N SER A 392 7.69 -10.69 2.55
CA SER A 392 8.47 -11.09 3.72
C SER A 392 9.76 -11.81 3.31
N TRP A 393 9.65 -12.75 2.35
CA TRP A 393 10.78 -13.53 1.86
C TRP A 393 11.79 -12.68 1.09
N ILE A 394 11.35 -11.71 0.29
CA ILE A 394 12.24 -10.76 -0.40
C ILE A 394 13.08 -10.00 0.63
N SER A 395 12.47 -9.53 1.73
CA SER A 395 13.23 -8.83 2.78
C SER A 395 14.21 -9.75 3.51
N LEU A 396 13.76 -10.94 3.95
CA LEU A 396 14.63 -11.92 4.62
C LEU A 396 15.80 -12.36 3.73
N SER A 397 15.54 -12.58 2.44
CA SER A 397 16.54 -13.03 1.47
C SER A 397 17.74 -12.09 1.35
N LYS A 398 17.57 -10.79 1.63
CA LYS A 398 18.67 -9.81 1.62
C LYS A 398 19.76 -10.20 2.61
N SER A 399 19.40 -10.57 3.84
CA SER A 399 20.37 -10.99 4.85
C SER A 399 20.89 -12.41 4.59
N LEU A 400 20.01 -13.31 4.15
CA LEU A 400 20.35 -14.71 3.85
C LEU A 400 21.35 -14.85 2.69
N SER A 401 21.31 -13.94 1.71
CA SER A 401 22.20 -13.93 0.55
C SER A 401 23.69 -13.81 0.90
N ARG A 402 24.01 -13.43 2.14
CA ARG A 402 25.38 -13.27 2.67
C ARG A 402 26.01 -14.56 3.19
N GLY A 403 25.33 -15.69 3.02
CA GLY A 403 25.80 -16.99 3.51
C GLY A 403 25.41 -17.27 4.96
N VAL A 404 24.32 -16.66 5.43
CA VAL A 404 23.72 -16.99 6.73
C VAL A 404 23.13 -18.40 6.65
N ALA A 405 23.42 -19.22 7.65
CA ALA A 405 22.87 -20.56 7.80
C ALA A 405 22.16 -20.71 9.15
N VAL A 406 21.40 -21.78 9.29
CA VAL A 406 20.73 -22.13 10.53
C VAL A 406 21.28 -23.47 11.00
N ARG A 407 21.51 -23.62 12.30
CA ARG A 407 21.73 -24.92 12.93
C ARG A 407 20.44 -25.35 13.59
N LEU A 408 19.92 -26.50 13.17
CA LEU A 408 18.78 -27.17 13.79
C LEU A 408 19.34 -28.46 14.43
N ASP A 409 19.22 -28.56 15.75
CA ASP A 409 19.89 -29.58 16.57
C ASP A 409 21.41 -29.65 16.33
N LYS A 410 21.86 -30.57 15.47
CA LYS A 410 23.28 -30.81 15.13
C LYS A 410 23.60 -30.62 13.65
N GLU A 411 22.59 -30.38 12.81
CA GLU A 411 22.77 -30.22 11.38
C GLU A 411 22.76 -28.73 11.01
N VAL A 412 23.66 -28.34 10.11
CA VAL A 412 23.60 -27.02 9.46
C VAL A 412 22.66 -27.13 8.27
N VAL A 413 21.57 -26.37 8.33
CA VAL A 413 20.48 -26.35 7.36
C VAL A 413 20.40 -24.98 6.72
N ARG A 414 19.84 -24.92 5.51
CA ARG A 414 19.71 -23.70 4.73
C ARG A 414 18.27 -23.19 4.81
N PRO A 415 18.04 -21.91 5.16
CA PRO A 415 16.75 -21.26 4.94
C PRO A 415 16.39 -21.27 3.44
N SER A 416 15.22 -21.80 3.12
CA SER A 416 14.77 -22.03 1.73
C SER A 416 13.41 -21.40 1.41
N GLY A 417 12.67 -20.90 2.40
CA GLY A 417 11.44 -20.16 2.17
C GLY A 417 10.74 -19.71 3.44
N LEU A 418 9.52 -19.20 3.26
CA LEU A 418 8.56 -18.86 4.31
C LEU A 418 7.20 -19.44 3.90
N ASN A 419 6.42 -19.98 4.84
CA ASN A 419 5.06 -20.45 4.56
C ASN A 419 3.99 -19.38 4.91
N GLU A 420 2.71 -19.68 4.65
CA GLU A 420 1.59 -18.75 4.90
C GLU A 420 1.35 -18.41 6.38
N PHE A 421 1.96 -19.17 7.30
CA PHE A 421 1.92 -18.90 8.74
C PHE A 421 3.08 -18.02 9.21
N GLY A 422 3.97 -17.60 8.31
CA GLY A 422 5.19 -16.87 8.65
C GLY A 422 6.28 -17.74 9.28
N GLU A 423 6.18 -19.07 9.15
CA GLU A 423 7.18 -20.01 9.63
C GLU A 423 8.32 -20.15 8.62
N LEU A 424 9.55 -20.27 9.13
CA LEU A 424 10.74 -20.38 8.30
C LEU A 424 10.87 -21.80 7.75
N ARG A 425 10.86 -21.94 6.43
CA ARG A 425 11.20 -23.21 5.77
C ARG A 425 12.71 -23.36 5.69
N VAL A 426 13.22 -24.46 6.22
CA VAL A 426 14.63 -24.85 6.12
C VAL A 426 14.78 -26.16 5.37
N SER A 427 15.92 -26.34 4.70
CA SER A 427 16.25 -27.56 4.00
C SER A 427 17.66 -28.05 4.36
N GLY A 428 17.76 -29.35 4.66
CA GLY A 428 18.99 -30.04 5.01
C GLY A 428 19.09 -31.40 4.32
N GLY A 429 20.30 -31.96 4.28
CA GLY A 429 20.55 -33.22 3.58
C GLY A 429 19.88 -34.41 4.26
N SER A 430 19.86 -34.43 5.61
CA SER A 430 19.30 -35.56 6.37
C SER A 430 17.84 -35.35 6.78
N ILE A 431 17.41 -34.11 6.96
CA ILE A 431 16.06 -33.76 7.43
C ILE A 431 15.05 -33.44 6.31
N GLY A 432 15.49 -33.34 5.05
CA GLY A 432 14.63 -32.87 3.96
C GLY A 432 14.24 -31.40 4.13
N SER A 433 12.96 -31.07 3.94
CA SER A 433 12.42 -29.72 4.14
C SER A 433 11.46 -29.70 5.34
N VAL A 434 11.66 -28.76 6.25
CA VAL A 434 10.88 -28.62 7.50
C VAL A 434 10.53 -27.15 7.71
N ASP A 435 9.32 -26.88 8.20
CA ASP A 435 8.86 -25.55 8.60
C ASP A 435 9.08 -25.35 10.11
N ILE A 436 9.60 -24.18 10.48
CA ILE A 436 9.99 -23.83 11.85
C ILE A 436 9.21 -22.61 12.31
N GLY A 437 8.31 -22.80 13.28
CA GLY A 437 7.59 -21.72 13.95
C GLY A 437 8.24 -21.23 15.25
N ASP A 438 9.09 -22.04 15.88
CA ASP A 438 9.79 -21.69 17.12
C ASP A 438 11.23 -21.24 16.84
N LEU A 439 11.60 -20.04 17.31
CA LEU A 439 12.97 -19.55 17.19
C LEU A 439 13.94 -20.30 18.12
N ASP A 440 13.45 -20.90 19.19
CA ASP A 440 14.31 -21.48 20.24
C ASP A 440 14.99 -22.78 19.84
N ILE A 441 14.45 -23.45 18.83
CA ILE A 441 15.03 -24.70 18.32
C ILE A 441 16.13 -24.45 17.28
N ILE A 442 16.42 -23.18 16.94
CA ILE A 442 17.43 -22.82 15.96
C ILE A 442 18.52 -21.89 16.49
N GLU A 443 19.74 -22.12 16.01
CA GLU A 443 20.87 -21.22 16.19
C GLU A 443 21.27 -20.63 14.85
N TRP A 444 21.31 -19.30 14.76
CA TRP A 444 21.74 -18.62 13.54
C TRP A 444 23.26 -18.57 13.42
N LEU A 445 23.78 -18.96 12.26
CA LEU A 445 25.20 -18.91 11.92
C LEU A 445 25.44 -17.82 10.87
N GLY A 446 26.40 -16.92 11.13
CA GLY A 446 26.85 -15.95 10.13
C GLY A 446 26.35 -14.51 10.31
N TYR A 447 25.45 -14.24 11.26
CA TYR A 447 25.30 -12.88 11.80
C TYR A 447 26.47 -12.64 12.75
N ARG A 448 27.35 -11.69 12.43
CA ARG A 448 28.54 -11.36 13.24
C ARG A 448 28.26 -10.22 14.20
#